data_AF-A0AAV0N6R6-F1
#
_entry.id   AF-A0AAV0N6R6-F1
#
_cell.length_a   1.000
_cell.length_b   1.000
_cell.length_c   1.000
_cell.angle_alpha   90.00
_cell.angle_beta   90.00
_cell.angle_gamma   90.00
#
_symmetry.space_group_name_H-M   'P 1'
#
loop_
_entity.id
_entity.type
_entity.pdbx_description
1 polymer ?
#
loop_
_entity_poly.entity_id
_entity_poly.type
_entity_poly.pdbx_seq_one_letter_code
_entity_poly.pdbx_strand_id
1 'polypeptide(L)' 'MYRVAKASEYLAITGVGIKDIKLAKKSWIFPGQSCTKFDISPVNYTFEVQAMSAEKLPFILPAVFTIGPRYEDDDDLL' A
#
# COMPACT_ATOMS: atom_id res chain seq x y z
N MET A 1 16.79 -19.50 2.08
CA MET A 1 15.74 -19.85 1.08
C MET A 1 15.49 -18.66 0.19
N TYR A 2 15.46 -18.82 -1.14
CA TYR A 2 15.08 -17.73 -2.04
C TYR A 2 13.56 -17.60 -2.13
N ARG A 3 13.04 -16.38 -2.02
CA ARG A 3 11.60 -16.09 -2.09
C ARG A 3 11.32 -14.96 -3.08
N VAL A 4 10.19 -15.08 -3.78
CA VAL A 4 9.69 -14.11 -4.76
C VAL A 4 8.24 -13.77 -4.41
N ALA A 5 7.91 -12.49 -4.43
CA ALA A 5 6.55 -11.96 -4.28
C ALA A 5 5.87 -11.81 -5.64
N LYS A 6 4.53 -11.83 -5.65
CA LYS A 6 3.74 -11.57 -6.87
C LYS A 6 3.82 -10.10 -7.28
N ALA A 7 3.24 -9.78 -8.44
CA ALA A 7 3.19 -8.41 -8.97
C ALA A 7 2.51 -7.43 -7.99
N SER A 8 1.46 -7.83 -7.29
CA SER A 8 0.75 -7.02 -6.29
C SER A 8 1.28 -7.17 -4.86
N GLU A 9 2.36 -7.93 -4.63
CA GLU A 9 2.84 -8.24 -3.28
C GLU A 9 4.27 -7.74 -3.04
N TYR A 10 4.62 -7.51 -1.78
CA TYR A 10 5.98 -7.25 -1.31
C TYR A 10 6.40 -8.21 -0.22
N LEU A 11 7.71 -8.49 -0.15
CA LEU A 11 8.32 -9.20 0.96
C LEU A 11 8.75 -8.18 2.01
N ALA A 12 8.16 -8.26 3.20
CA ALA A 12 8.66 -7.65 4.42
C ALA A 12 9.62 -8.63 5.10
N ILE A 13 10.90 -8.25 5.23
CA ILE A 13 11.93 -9.11 5.81
C ILE A 13 12.52 -8.42 7.04
N THR A 14 12.61 -9.14 8.14
CA THR A 14 13.17 -8.67 9.42
C THR A 14 14.07 -9.75 10.02
N GLY A 15 14.85 -9.43 11.06
CA GLY A 15 15.69 -10.38 11.78
C GLY A 15 17.19 -10.15 11.56
N VAL A 16 17.99 -11.21 11.70
CA VAL A 16 19.45 -11.09 11.79
C VAL A 16 20.05 -10.36 10.58
N GLY A 17 20.77 -9.27 10.84
CA GLY A 17 21.41 -8.42 9.83
C GLY A 17 20.51 -7.33 9.23
N ILE A 18 19.25 -7.22 9.65
CA ILE A 18 18.31 -6.18 9.24
C ILE A 18 17.96 -5.35 10.48
N LYS A 19 18.25 -4.04 10.46
CA LYS A 19 18.04 -3.16 11.62
C LYS A 19 16.56 -2.87 11.89
N ASP A 20 15.77 -2.77 10.83
CA ASP A 20 14.35 -2.47 10.90
C ASP A 20 13.61 -3.44 9.95
N ILE A 21 12.97 -2.94 8.89
CA ILE A 21 12.34 -3.73 7.84
C ILE A 21 13.06 -3.56 6.49
N LYS A 22 13.23 -4.67 5.77
CA LYS A 22 13.66 -4.67 4.37
C LYS A 22 12.48 -5.04 3.49
N LEU A 23 12.11 -4.13 2.60
CA LEU A 23 11.11 -4.36 1.55
C LEU A 23 11.80 -4.82 0.26
N ALA A 24 11.33 -5.92 -0.32
CA ALA A 24 11.86 -6.43 -1.58
C ALA A 24 10.83 -7.22 -2.38
N LYS A 25 10.91 -7.17 -3.71
CA LYS A 25 10.15 -8.09 -4.59
C LYS A 25 10.67 -9.53 -4.55
N LYS A 26 11.98 -9.68 -4.42
CA LYS A 26 12.67 -10.97 -4.40
C LYS A 26 13.90 -10.86 -3.50
N SER A 27 14.12 -11.85 -2.64
CA SER A 27 15.30 -11.85 -1.76
C SER A 27 15.63 -13.25 -1.27
N TRP A 28 16.90 -13.41 -0.92
CA TRP A 28 17.35 -14.53 -0.09
C TRP A 28 16.96 -14.27 1.37
N ILE A 29 16.37 -15.27 2.01
CA ILE A 29 16.05 -15.30 3.44
C ILE A 29 17.07 -16.21 4.12
N PHE A 30 17.88 -15.63 5.01
CA PHE A 30 18.92 -16.35 5.76
C PHE A 30 18.37 -16.90 7.09
N PRO A 31 19.05 -17.87 7.73
CA PRO A 31 18.67 -18.34 9.07
C PRO A 31 18.59 -17.17 10.06
N GLY A 32 17.55 -17.16 10.89
CA GLY A 32 17.29 -16.04 11.82
C GLY A 32 16.61 -14.82 11.19
N GLN A 33 16.23 -14.88 9.91
CA GLN A 33 15.37 -13.88 9.28
C GLN A 33 13.94 -14.37 9.15
N SER A 34 12.99 -13.47 9.46
CA SER A 34 11.56 -13.65 9.27
C SER A 34 11.13 -12.95 7.98
N CYS A 35 10.23 -13.57 7.24
CA CYS A 35 9.73 -13.03 5.97
C CYS A 35 8.21 -13.19 5.87
N THR A 36 7.54 -12.05 5.70
CA THR A 36 6.08 -11.94 5.54
C THR A 36 5.77 -11.34 4.18
N LYS A 37 4.72 -11.84 3.52
CA LYS A 37 4.19 -11.26 2.29
C LYS A 37 3.00 -10.37 2.62
N PHE A 38 2.93 -9.19 2.02
CA PHE A 38 1.75 -8.34 2.10
C PHE A 38 1.38 -7.81 0.71
N ASP A 39 0.09 -7.55 0.51
CA ASP A 39 -0.46 -7.08 -0.76
C ASP A 39 -0.54 -5.55 -0.76
N ILE A 40 -0.19 -4.95 -1.90
CA ILE A 40 -0.12 -3.50 -2.13
C ILE A 40 -1.24 -3.03 -3.08
N SER A 41 -2.25 -3.86 -3.34
CA SER A 41 -3.32 -3.49 -4.27
C SER A 41 -4.09 -2.27 -3.74
N PRO A 42 -4.42 -1.31 -4.61
CA PRO A 42 -5.17 -0.13 -4.21
C PRO A 42 -6.60 -0.51 -3.81
N VAL A 43 -7.12 0.16 -2.79
CA VAL A 43 -8.45 -0.05 -2.22
C VAL A 43 -9.35 1.14 -2.56
N ASN A 44 -10.59 0.86 -2.95
CA ASN A 44 -11.57 1.89 -3.27
C ASN A 44 -12.38 2.27 -2.04
N TYR A 45 -12.40 3.56 -1.71
CA TYR A 45 -13.21 4.13 -0.64
C TYR A 45 -14.30 5.01 -1.25
N THR A 46 -15.55 4.66 -0.96
CA THR A 46 -16.72 5.40 -1.44
C THR A 46 -17.21 6.36 -0.38
N PHE A 47 -17.40 7.62 -0.74
CA PHE A 47 -17.95 8.65 0.14
C PHE A 47 -19.21 9.23 -0.48
N GLU A 48 -20.24 9.36 0.33
CA GLU A 48 -21.48 10.03 -0.03
C GLU A 48 -21.48 11.41 0.61
N VAL A 49 -21.04 12.41 -0.15
CA VAL A 49 -20.96 13.78 0.35
C VAL A 49 -22.35 14.41 0.26
N GLN A 50 -22.93 14.73 1.41
CA GLN A 50 -24.16 15.52 1.46
C GLN A 50 -23.81 16.97 1.19
N ALA A 51 -24.39 17.52 0.12
CA ALA A 51 -24.20 18.90 -0.28
C ALA A 51 -25.56 19.61 -0.39
N MET A 52 -25.53 20.94 -0.24
CA MET A 52 -26.70 21.80 -0.39
C MET A 52 -26.43 22.79 -1.52
N SER A 53 -27.36 22.88 -2.47
CA SER A 53 -27.30 23.86 -3.56
C SER A 53 -27.47 25.28 -3.02
N ALA A 54 -27.05 26.29 -3.79
CA ALA A 54 -27.37 27.69 -3.52
C ALA A 54 -28.90 27.94 -3.40
N GLU A 55 -29.71 27.09 -4.03
CA GLU A 55 -31.17 27.09 -3.98
C GLU A 55 -31.75 26.28 -2.80
N LYS A 56 -30.91 25.83 -1.86
CA LYS A 56 -31.26 24.98 -0.69
C LYS A 56 -31.81 23.58 -1.01
N LEU A 57 -31.55 23.06 -2.21
CA LEU A 57 -31.85 21.68 -2.54
C LEU A 57 -30.75 20.74 -2.00
N PRO A 58 -31.09 19.71 -1.22
CA PRO A 58 -30.12 18.71 -0.76
C PRO A 58 -29.81 17.72 -1.89
N PHE A 59 -28.53 17.39 -2.07
CA PHE A 59 -28.11 16.33 -3.00
C PHE A 59 -26.92 15.56 -2.43
N ILE A 60 -26.80 14.30 -2.87
CA ILE A 60 -25.70 13.40 -2.48
C ILE A 60 -24.75 13.31 -3.67
N LEU A 61 -23.49 13.66 -3.45
CA LEU A 61 -22.42 13.46 -4.44
C LEU A 61 -21.67 12.17 -4.10
N PRO A 62 -21.80 11.11 -4.92
CA PRO A 62 -20.96 9.93 -4.77
C PRO A 62 -19.56 10.25 -5.27
N ALA A 63 -18.57 10.08 -4.41
CA ALA A 63 -17.16 10.15 -4.75
C ALA A 63 -16.47 8.82 -4.46
N VAL A 64 -15.61 8.36 -5.36
CA VAL A 64 -14.79 7.17 -5.16
C VAL A 64 -13.33 7.58 -5.16
N PHE A 65 -12.65 7.38 -4.04
CA PHE A 65 -11.21 7.58 -3.91
C PHE A 65 -10.51 6.23 -3.90
N THR A 66 -9.62 6.04 -4.86
CA THR A 66 -8.74 4.86 -4.91
C THR A 66 -7.47 5.18 -4.14
N ILE A 67 -7.26 4.52 -3.01
CA ILE A 67 -6.13 4.73 -2.11
C ILE A 67 -5.26 3.48 -2.13
N GLY A 68 -4.00 3.64 -2.48
CA GLY A 68 -3.02 2.56 -2.46
C GLY A 68 -1.67 3.05 -1.92
N PRO A 69 -0.80 2.16 -1.44
CA PRO A 69 0.52 2.56 -0.98
C PRO A 69 1.36 3.03 -2.17
N ARG A 70 2.08 4.15 -2.01
CA ARG A 70 3.06 4.59 -3.01
C ARG A 70 4.25 3.65 -3.01
N TYR A 71 4.64 3.19 -4.19
CA TYR A 71 5.78 2.28 -4.40
C TYR A 71 6.83 2.83 -5.37
N GLU A 72 6.56 3.96 -6.03
CA GLU A 72 7.48 4.57 -7.00
C GLU A 72 8.58 5.41 -6.30
N ASP A 73 9.70 5.58 -7.01
CA ASP A 73 11.05 5.98 -6.60
C ASP A 73 11.18 7.16 -5.59
N ASP A 74 12.30 7.19 -4.86
CA ASP A 74 12.69 8.21 -3.86
C ASP A 74 12.69 9.67 -4.38
N ASP A 75 12.60 9.89 -5.69
CA ASP A 75 12.59 11.20 -6.36
C ASP A 75 11.32 12.04 -6.07
N ASP A 76 10.23 11.41 -5.61
CA ASP A 76 8.94 12.06 -5.35
C ASP A 76 8.82 12.65 -3.92
N LEU A 77 9.91 12.63 -3.14
CA LEU A 77 9.99 13.13 -1.76
C LEU A 77 10.55 14.56 -1.63
N LEU A 78 10.69 15.30 -2.75
CA LEU A 78 11.18 16.68 -2.80
C LEU A 78 10.06 17.73 -2.64
#